data_AF-A0A6P1J5Y8-F1
#
_entry.id   AF-A0A6P1J5Y8-F1
#
_cell.length_a   1.000
_cell.length_b   1.000
_cell.length_c   1.000
_cell.angle_alpha   90.00
_cell.angle_beta   90.00
_cell.angle_gamma   90.00
#
_symmetry.space_group_name_H-M   'P 1'
#
loop_
_entity.id
_entity.type
_entity.pdbx_description
1 polymer ?
#
loop_
_entity_poly.entity_id
_entity_poly.type
_entity_poly.pdbx_seq_one_letter_code
_entity_poly.pdbx_strand_id
1 'polypeptide(L)'
;MPFDSENDSATTAGLTRRAGLAAAWSAPVVVAALSAPGASASTVTPSGAPWLGVFLAPDRAVPGAFALVVRVGGPAAEFGTPLTLPVDSRVDIVSEHDVASWGDGIVSDGPRNAHVPIAAGVYRTNVATNLRDGSTFVVGDLIRQPAVPSVFTPLPSGTFAVTATVTQGPVYPGAEEAVFAALGRTSSSAPITV
;
A
#
# COMPACT_ATOMS: atom_id res chain seq x y z
N MET A 1 -19.57 -101.17 19.04
CA MET A 1 -20.50 -100.25 19.72
C MET A 1 -20.01 -98.82 19.47
N PRO A 2 -20.91 -97.86 19.26
CA PRO A 2 -20.87 -97.00 18.07
C PRO A 2 -20.77 -95.48 18.36
N PHE A 3 -20.62 -94.70 17.28
CA PHE A 3 -20.79 -93.23 17.12
C PHE A 3 -19.76 -92.34 17.86
N ASP A 4 -19.21 -91.24 17.33
CA ASP A 4 -19.58 -90.38 16.22
C ASP A 4 -18.39 -89.45 15.89
N SER A 5 -18.18 -89.14 14.62
CA SER A 5 -17.68 -87.85 14.10
C SER A 5 -17.46 -87.99 12.60
N GLU A 6 -18.52 -87.66 11.87
CA GLU A 6 -18.57 -87.36 10.45
C GLU A 6 -17.33 -86.60 9.96
N ASN A 7 -16.54 -87.30 9.15
CA ASN A 7 -15.74 -86.71 8.11
C ASN A 7 -16.53 -86.91 6.81
N ASP A 8 -17.26 -85.90 6.37
CA ASP A 8 -17.81 -85.92 5.01
C ASP A 8 -17.51 -84.60 4.28
N SER A 9 -16.70 -84.77 3.26
CA SER A 9 -16.37 -83.77 2.25
C SER A 9 -17.41 -83.86 1.14
N ALA A 10 -18.27 -82.87 1.02
CA ALA A 10 -18.91 -82.49 -0.24
C ALA A 10 -19.46 -81.06 -0.04
N THR A 11 -19.26 -80.07 -0.90
CA THR A 11 -19.30 -80.19 -2.34
C THR A 11 -18.61 -78.98 -2.95
N THR A 12 -17.59 -79.29 -3.72
CA THR A 12 -16.99 -78.49 -4.78
C THR A 12 -18.07 -78.05 -5.77
N ALA A 13 -18.73 -76.91 -5.54
CA ALA A 13 -19.65 -76.33 -6.49
C ALA A 13 -19.67 -74.80 -6.37
N GLY A 14 -18.74 -74.13 -7.06
CA GLY A 14 -18.84 -72.66 -7.19
C GLY A 14 -17.58 -71.97 -7.71
N LEU A 15 -16.42 -72.61 -7.63
CA LEU A 15 -15.21 -72.13 -8.30
C LEU A 15 -15.23 -72.60 -9.74
N THR A 16 -15.88 -71.84 -10.64
CA THR A 16 -15.43 -71.52 -12.02
C THR A 16 -16.54 -70.78 -12.78
N ARG A 17 -16.67 -69.45 -12.56
CA ARG A 17 -17.05 -68.52 -13.63
C ARG A 17 -16.52 -67.10 -13.37
N ARG A 18 -15.21 -66.97 -13.60
CA ARG A 18 -14.45 -65.80 -14.10
C ARG A 18 -15.04 -64.36 -13.92
N ALA A 19 -14.25 -63.57 -13.19
CA ALA A 19 -13.64 -62.28 -13.60
C ALA A 19 -14.30 -60.94 -13.20
N GLY A 20 -13.47 -60.09 -12.56
CA GLY A 20 -13.61 -58.64 -12.41
C GLY A 20 -13.72 -58.23 -10.93
N LEU A 21 -12.85 -57.46 -10.29
CA LEU A 21 -11.79 -56.56 -10.74
C LEU A 21 -10.67 -56.46 -9.68
N ALA A 22 -9.52 -56.05 -10.17
CA ALA A 22 -8.26 -55.85 -9.47
C ALA A 22 -8.26 -54.74 -8.42
N ALA A 23 -7.25 -54.87 -7.56
CA ALA A 23 -6.52 -53.81 -6.84
C ALA A 23 -7.16 -53.25 -5.56
N ALA A 24 -6.76 -53.89 -4.47
CA ALA A 24 -6.64 -53.28 -3.15
C ALA A 24 -5.74 -52.03 -3.25
N TRP A 25 -6.37 -50.85 -3.31
CA TRP A 25 -5.67 -49.59 -3.06
C TRP A 25 -5.76 -49.28 -1.58
N SER A 26 -4.67 -49.55 -0.87
CA SER A 26 -4.40 -49.04 0.46
C SER A 26 -4.37 -47.51 0.40
N ALA A 27 -5.44 -46.85 0.86
CA ALA A 27 -5.41 -45.43 1.17
C ALA A 27 -5.21 -45.27 2.69
N PRO A 28 -4.07 -44.74 3.17
CA PRO A 28 -3.92 -44.43 4.59
C PRO A 28 -4.80 -43.22 4.91
N VAL A 29 -5.71 -43.39 5.87
CA VAL A 29 -6.50 -42.30 6.46
C VAL A 29 -5.55 -41.47 7.33
N VAL A 30 -4.94 -40.44 6.75
CA VAL A 30 -4.21 -39.44 7.52
C VAL A 30 -5.24 -38.53 8.19
N VAL A 31 -5.53 -38.80 9.46
CA VAL A 31 -6.22 -37.85 10.34
C VAL A 31 -5.24 -36.73 10.65
N ALA A 32 -5.25 -35.68 9.83
CA ALA A 32 -4.65 -34.41 10.19
C ALA A 32 -5.68 -33.62 10.99
N ALA A 33 -5.72 -33.84 12.30
CA ALA A 33 -6.30 -32.88 13.24
C ALA A 33 -5.38 -31.66 13.30
N LEU A 34 -5.50 -30.77 12.30
CA LEU A 34 -5.00 -29.40 12.41
C LEU A 34 -5.90 -28.71 13.45
N SER A 35 -5.46 -28.75 14.71
CA SER A 35 -5.92 -27.82 15.73
C SER A 35 -5.82 -26.41 15.14
N ALA A 36 -6.99 -25.82 14.93
CA ALA A 36 -7.19 -24.55 14.28
C ALA A 36 -6.17 -23.49 14.77
N PRO A 37 -5.62 -22.67 13.87
CA PRO A 37 -5.20 -21.33 14.23
C PRO A 37 -6.45 -20.54 14.65
N GLY A 38 -6.89 -20.78 15.89
CA GLY A 38 -7.84 -19.97 16.62
C GLY A 38 -7.18 -18.68 17.04
N ALA A 39 -6.88 -17.84 16.06
CA ALA A 39 -6.66 -16.42 16.20
C ALA A 39 -6.93 -15.82 14.82
N SER A 40 -8.21 -15.80 14.43
CA SER A 40 -8.68 -14.67 13.64
C SER A 40 -8.48 -13.44 14.51
N ALA A 41 -7.25 -12.90 14.50
CA ALA A 41 -7.13 -11.46 14.59
C ALA A 41 -7.91 -11.00 13.36
N SER A 42 -9.17 -10.62 13.57
CA SER A 42 -9.80 -9.65 12.69
C SER A 42 -8.88 -8.45 12.77
N THR A 43 -7.88 -8.40 11.89
CA THR A 43 -7.35 -7.13 11.46
C THR A 43 -8.56 -6.50 10.84
N VAL A 44 -9.26 -5.68 11.64
CA VAL A 44 -10.00 -4.57 11.11
C VAL A 44 -8.94 -3.85 10.31
N THR A 45 -8.83 -4.17 9.03
CA THR A 45 -8.22 -3.28 8.07
C THR A 45 -9.02 -2.02 8.29
N PRO A 46 -8.46 -0.95 8.87
CA PRO A 46 -9.22 0.28 8.99
C PRO A 46 -9.67 0.57 7.57
N SER A 47 -10.99 0.60 7.36
CA SER A 47 -11.57 0.62 6.03
C SER A 47 -11.16 1.94 5.38
N GLY A 48 -10.14 1.87 4.54
CA GLY A 48 -9.46 3.02 3.96
C GLY A 48 -7.98 2.68 3.78
N ALA A 49 -7.62 2.21 2.59
CA ALA A 49 -6.22 2.05 2.21
C ALA A 49 -5.47 3.38 2.40
N PRO A 50 -4.17 3.39 2.72
CA PRO A 50 -3.45 4.64 2.82
C PRO A 50 -3.46 5.36 1.47
N TRP A 51 -3.55 6.68 1.53
CA TRP A 51 -3.60 7.57 0.39
C TRP A 51 -2.40 8.49 0.40
N LEU A 52 -2.04 8.97 -0.78
CA LEU A 52 -0.99 9.96 -0.97
C LEU A 52 -1.61 11.35 -1.15
N GLY A 53 -0.88 12.34 -0.66
CA GLY A 53 -1.19 13.74 -0.91
C GLY A 53 0.08 14.56 -0.99
N VAL A 54 -0.04 15.71 -1.67
CA VAL A 54 1.06 16.65 -1.87
C VAL A 54 0.68 18.03 -1.38
N PHE A 55 1.69 18.73 -0.85
CA PHE A 55 1.68 20.16 -0.63
C PHE A 55 2.84 20.79 -1.37
N LEU A 56 2.55 21.89 -2.03
CA LEU A 56 3.55 22.70 -2.71
C LEU A 56 3.45 24.13 -2.19
N ALA A 57 4.59 24.71 -1.83
CA ALA A 57 4.63 26.08 -1.35
C ALA A 57 5.95 26.77 -1.76
N PRO A 58 5.91 28.10 -2.01
CA PRO A 58 7.13 28.88 -2.14
C PRO A 58 7.91 28.86 -0.82
N ASP A 59 9.23 28.78 -0.92
CA ASP A 59 10.10 29.06 0.20
C ASP A 59 10.10 30.57 0.43
N ARG A 60 9.70 31.00 1.62
CA ARG A 60 9.59 32.43 1.95
C ARG A 60 10.94 33.07 2.23
N ALA A 61 11.99 32.29 2.46
CA ALA A 61 13.33 32.77 2.77
C ALA A 61 14.19 32.95 1.51
N VAL A 62 13.90 32.23 0.42
CA VAL A 62 14.73 32.21 -0.79
C VAL A 62 13.85 32.46 -2.03
N PRO A 63 14.02 33.61 -2.73
CA PRO A 63 13.36 33.86 -4.01
C PRO A 63 13.64 32.75 -5.02
N GLY A 64 12.64 32.40 -5.82
CA GLY A 64 12.71 31.33 -6.81
C GLY A 64 12.72 29.92 -6.23
N ALA A 65 12.70 29.76 -4.91
CA ALA A 65 12.72 28.45 -4.27
C ALA A 65 11.32 27.97 -3.86
N PHE A 66 11.14 26.66 -3.90
CA PHE A 66 9.90 26.00 -3.52
C PHE A 66 10.15 24.65 -2.85
N ALA A 67 9.23 24.28 -1.97
CA ALA A 67 9.27 23.01 -1.26
C ALA A 67 8.05 22.16 -1.63
N LEU A 68 8.32 20.88 -1.87
CA LEU A 68 7.33 19.83 -2.00
C LEU A 68 7.32 19.01 -0.71
N VAL A 69 6.13 18.81 -0.15
CA VAL A 69 5.90 17.82 0.90
C VAL A 69 5.02 16.74 0.32
N VAL A 70 5.49 15.50 0.38
CA VAL A 70 4.71 14.32 -0.01
C VAL A 70 4.37 13.55 1.26
N ARG A 71 3.11 13.21 1.43
CA ARG A 71 2.59 12.53 2.62
C ARG A 71 1.82 11.28 2.24
N VAL A 72 1.88 10.30 3.14
CA VAL A 72 1.00 9.13 3.14
C VAL A 72 0.11 9.22 4.38
N GLY A 73 -1.19 8.96 4.22
CA GLY A 73 -2.14 9.07 5.33
C GLY A 73 -3.30 8.11 5.20
N GLY A 74 -3.90 7.75 6.33
CA GLY A 74 -5.01 6.81 6.37
C GLY A 74 -5.67 6.74 7.74
N PRO A 75 -6.85 6.11 7.84
CA PRO A 75 -7.48 5.84 9.12
C PRO A 75 -6.62 4.87 9.94
N ALA A 76 -6.53 5.10 11.24
CA ALA A 76 -5.84 4.19 12.16
C ALA A 76 -6.51 4.19 13.54
N ALA A 77 -6.26 3.12 14.30
CA ALA A 77 -6.74 3.01 15.67
C ALA A 77 -6.02 4.00 16.61
N GLU A 78 -4.72 4.25 16.37
CA GLU A 78 -3.89 5.11 17.22
C GLU A 78 -2.75 5.80 16.46
N PHE A 79 -2.26 6.90 17.02
CA PHE A 79 -1.06 7.57 16.54
C PHE A 79 0.16 6.65 16.57
N GLY A 80 1.04 6.77 15.57
CA GLY A 80 2.22 5.92 15.42
C GLY A 80 1.94 4.58 14.74
N THR A 81 0.67 4.24 14.49
CA THR A 81 0.30 3.09 13.64
C THR A 81 0.96 3.26 12.26
N PRO A 82 1.78 2.30 11.82
CA PRO A 82 2.41 2.40 10.51
C PRO A 82 1.38 2.17 9.39
N LEU A 83 1.58 2.85 8.26
CA LEU A 83 0.76 2.71 7.06
C LEU A 83 1.48 1.88 6.01
N THR A 84 0.78 0.93 5.39
CA THR A 84 1.37 0.07 4.34
C THR A 84 0.89 0.52 2.97
N LEU A 85 1.76 1.17 2.19
CA LEU A 85 1.49 1.51 0.81
C LEU A 85 1.61 0.23 -0.05
N PRO A 86 0.55 -0.21 -0.74
CA PRO A 86 0.52 -1.53 -1.37
C PRO A 86 1.28 -1.59 -2.70
N VAL A 87 1.52 -0.44 -3.33
CA VAL A 87 2.08 -0.34 -4.69
C VAL A 87 3.08 0.80 -4.77
N ASP A 88 4.07 0.63 -5.65
CA ASP A 88 4.93 1.73 -6.05
C ASP A 88 4.06 2.86 -6.62
N SER A 89 4.42 4.07 -6.26
CA SER A 89 3.65 5.28 -6.53
C SER A 89 4.58 6.38 -7.04
N ARG A 90 3.98 7.40 -7.65
CA ARG A 90 4.72 8.46 -8.33
C ARG A 90 4.01 9.80 -8.19
N VAL A 91 4.78 10.82 -7.88
CA VAL A 91 4.35 12.23 -7.98
C VAL A 91 5.15 12.87 -9.11
N ASP A 92 4.46 13.44 -10.09
CA ASP A 92 5.08 14.23 -11.14
C ASP A 92 5.02 15.72 -10.82
N ILE A 93 6.07 16.43 -11.20
CA ILE A 93 6.24 17.87 -11.00
C ILE A 93 6.47 18.52 -12.37
N VAL A 94 5.71 19.57 -12.64
CA VAL A 94 5.84 20.40 -13.84
C VAL A 94 5.98 21.85 -13.43
N SER A 95 6.95 22.55 -14.02
CA SER A 95 7.16 23.97 -13.82
C SER A 95 7.03 24.77 -15.12
N GLU A 96 6.55 25.99 -15.01
CA GLU A 96 6.56 26.96 -16.11
C GLU A 96 7.94 27.61 -16.34
N HIS A 97 8.90 27.38 -15.44
CA HIS A 97 10.24 27.97 -15.47
C HIS A 97 11.33 26.92 -15.24
N ASP A 98 12.56 27.21 -15.66
CA ASP A 98 13.67 26.27 -15.52
C ASP A 98 14.11 26.16 -14.06
N VAL A 99 14.32 24.92 -13.60
CA VAL A 99 14.78 24.60 -12.26
C VAL A 99 16.29 24.36 -12.30
N ALA A 100 17.05 25.20 -11.60
CA ALA A 100 18.50 25.10 -11.49
C ALA A 100 18.92 23.92 -10.60
N SER A 101 18.17 23.66 -9.54
CA SER A 101 18.40 22.54 -8.62
C SER A 101 17.09 21.99 -8.10
N TRP A 102 16.92 20.67 -8.19
CA TRP A 102 15.79 19.98 -7.57
C TRP A 102 16.12 19.63 -6.12
N GLY A 103 15.10 19.64 -5.27
CA GLY A 103 15.21 19.28 -3.86
C GLY A 103 15.45 17.79 -3.63
N ASP A 104 15.74 17.42 -2.39
CA ASP A 104 16.06 16.04 -2.03
C ASP A 104 14.90 15.07 -2.34
N GLY A 105 15.25 13.89 -2.88
CA GLY A 105 14.29 12.85 -3.25
C GLY A 105 13.52 13.12 -4.55
N ILE A 106 13.76 14.26 -5.21
CA ILE A 106 13.20 14.59 -6.51
C ILE A 106 14.19 14.18 -7.61
N VAL A 107 13.71 13.39 -8.57
CA VAL A 107 14.46 12.92 -9.74
C VAL A 107 14.12 13.82 -10.92
N SER A 108 15.14 14.47 -11.50
CA SER A 108 14.95 15.34 -12.67
C SER A 108 14.71 14.52 -13.94
N ASP A 109 13.64 14.84 -14.66
CA ASP A 109 13.36 14.35 -16.02
C ASP A 109 13.74 15.38 -17.09
N GLY A 110 14.05 16.60 -16.66
CA GLY A 110 14.48 17.73 -17.49
C GLY A 110 14.51 19.05 -16.71
N PRO A 111 14.73 20.19 -17.39
CA PRO A 111 14.81 21.50 -16.73
C PRO A 111 13.51 21.93 -16.05
N ARG A 112 12.36 21.46 -16.53
CA ARG A 112 11.01 21.87 -16.06
C ARG A 112 10.16 20.72 -15.55
N ASN A 113 10.73 19.52 -15.54
CA ASN A 113 10.01 18.29 -15.24
C ASN A 113 10.83 17.44 -14.29
N ALA A 114 10.16 16.88 -13.30
CA ALA A 114 10.75 15.97 -12.36
C ALA A 114 9.69 15.04 -11.78
N HIS A 115 10.12 14.01 -11.07
CA HIS A 115 9.23 13.13 -10.35
C HIS A 115 9.81 12.69 -9.01
N VAL A 116 8.93 12.22 -8.13
CA VAL A 116 9.29 11.56 -6.88
C VAL A 116 8.83 10.10 -6.98
N PRO A 117 9.76 9.14 -7.02
CA PRO A 117 9.41 7.73 -6.87
C PRO A 117 9.11 7.43 -5.40
N ILE A 118 8.03 6.70 -5.15
CA ILE A 118 7.60 6.29 -3.81
C ILE A 118 7.46 4.77 -3.83
N ALA A 119 8.30 4.07 -3.08
CA ALA A 119 8.26 2.61 -3.06
C ALA A 119 7.02 2.08 -2.32
N ALA A 120 6.51 0.92 -2.71
CA ALA A 120 5.61 0.14 -1.87
C ALA A 120 6.33 -0.20 -0.55
N GLY A 121 5.57 -0.25 0.55
CA GLY A 121 6.14 -0.62 1.83
C GLY A 121 5.47 0.02 3.03
N VAL A 122 6.11 -0.16 4.19
CA VAL A 122 5.62 0.28 5.48
C VAL A 122 6.23 1.63 5.84
N TYR A 123 5.37 2.61 6.08
CA TYR A 123 5.72 3.99 6.41
C TYR A 123 5.32 4.34 7.84
N ARG A 124 6.22 5.01 8.55
CA ARG A 124 5.95 5.51 9.90
C ARG A 124 5.08 6.74 9.84
N THR A 125 4.16 6.85 10.79
CA THR A 125 3.32 8.04 10.96
C THR A 125 3.88 8.94 12.06
N ASN A 126 3.74 10.24 11.86
CA ASN A 126 4.34 11.28 12.69
C ASN A 126 3.38 12.45 12.98
N VAL A 127 2.18 12.43 12.38
CA VAL A 127 1.06 13.33 12.67
C VAL A 127 -0.22 12.51 12.86
N ALA A 128 -1.10 12.95 13.75
CA ALA A 128 -2.48 12.47 13.86
C ALA A 128 -3.44 13.65 13.91
N THR A 129 -4.62 13.47 13.34
CA THR A 129 -5.77 14.37 13.47
C THR A 129 -7.03 13.55 13.70
N ASN A 130 -8.01 14.13 14.39
CA ASN A 130 -9.34 13.52 14.50
C ASN A 130 -10.23 14.05 13.38
N LEU A 131 -10.98 13.15 12.77
CA LEU A 131 -12.00 13.46 11.76
C LEU A 131 -13.31 13.82 12.45
N ARG A 132 -14.27 14.36 11.68
CA ARG A 132 -15.55 14.83 12.24
C ARG A 132 -16.38 13.73 12.89
N ASP A 133 -16.21 12.50 12.44
CA ASP A 133 -16.87 11.30 12.98
C ASP A 133 -16.17 10.75 14.25
N GLY A 134 -15.11 11.42 14.72
CA GLY A 134 -14.31 11.00 15.86
C GLY A 134 -13.24 9.95 15.54
N SER A 135 -13.12 9.50 14.29
CA SER A 135 -12.06 8.59 13.88
C SER A 135 -10.70 9.28 13.82
N THR A 136 -9.63 8.52 14.08
CA THR A 136 -8.26 9.04 13.99
C THR A 136 -7.70 8.81 12.60
N PHE A 137 -7.16 9.87 12.02
CA PHE A 137 -6.43 9.87 10.77
C PHE A 137 -4.95 10.15 11.04
N VAL A 138 -4.08 9.25 10.62
CA VAL A 138 -2.63 9.35 10.81
C VAL A 138 -1.94 9.67 9.50
N VAL A 139 -0.83 10.39 9.59
CA VAL A 139 -0.04 10.83 8.44
C VAL A 139 1.44 10.60 8.70
N GLY A 140 2.17 10.18 7.67
CA GLY A 140 3.63 10.15 7.63
C GLY A 140 4.16 11.04 6.50
N ASP A 141 5.18 11.84 6.79
CA ASP A 141 5.91 12.58 5.75
C ASP A 141 6.88 11.63 5.03
N LEU A 142 6.77 11.55 3.70
CA LEU A 142 7.68 10.80 2.84
C LEU A 142 8.87 11.66 2.40
N ILE A 143 8.57 12.90 2.03
CA ILE A 143 9.55 13.97 1.82
C ILE A 143 9.25 15.04 2.86
N ARG A 144 10.22 15.26 3.77
CA ARG A 144 10.04 16.05 4.99
C ARG A 144 10.74 17.39 4.89
N GLN A 145 10.19 18.42 5.51
CA GLN A 145 10.93 19.65 5.78
C GLN A 145 11.79 19.55 7.06
N PRO A 146 12.98 20.20 7.11
CA PRO A 146 13.59 20.95 6.02
C PRO A 146 14.34 20.01 5.05
N ALA A 147 13.77 19.79 3.86
CA ALA A 147 14.50 19.27 2.72
C ALA A 147 15.16 20.45 2.02
N VAL A 148 16.28 20.22 1.32
CA VAL A 148 16.84 21.22 0.41
C VAL A 148 15.74 21.61 -0.58
N PRO A 149 15.36 22.90 -0.68
CA PRO A 149 14.29 23.31 -1.58
C PRO A 149 14.73 23.17 -3.03
N SER A 150 13.77 23.01 -3.93
CA SER A 150 14.03 23.18 -5.36
C SER A 150 14.16 24.67 -5.66
N VAL A 151 15.04 25.05 -6.60
CA VAL A 151 15.35 26.45 -6.89
C VAL A 151 15.34 26.68 -8.39
N PHE A 152 14.62 27.71 -8.81
CA PHE A 152 14.58 28.21 -10.17
C PHE A 152 15.91 28.81 -10.63
N THR A 153 16.13 28.82 -11.95
CA THR A 153 17.17 29.65 -12.54
C THR A 153 16.82 31.14 -12.32
N PRO A 154 17.80 32.03 -12.16
CA PRO A 154 17.54 33.42 -11.74
C PRO A 154 16.91 34.30 -12.82
N LEU A 155 16.85 33.84 -14.07
CA LEU A 155 16.36 34.62 -15.21
C LEU A 155 15.52 33.75 -16.17
N PRO A 156 14.48 34.33 -16.80
CA PRO A 156 13.89 35.65 -16.51
C PRO A 156 13.25 35.72 -15.11
N SER A 157 13.24 36.92 -14.51
CA SER A 157 12.50 37.19 -13.28
C SER A 157 10.99 37.20 -13.53
N GLY A 158 10.20 36.81 -12.55
CA GLY A 158 8.75 36.76 -12.68
C GLY A 158 8.11 35.79 -11.71
N THR A 159 6.80 35.64 -11.82
CA THR A 159 6.05 34.64 -11.06
C THR A 159 5.62 33.52 -11.99
N PHE A 160 6.03 32.30 -11.67
CA PHE A 160 5.79 31.12 -12.48
C PHE A 160 5.13 30.03 -11.64
N ALA A 161 4.18 29.30 -12.22
CA ALA A 161 3.54 28.20 -11.52
C ALA A 161 4.44 26.96 -11.49
N VAL A 162 4.40 26.28 -10.36
CA VAL A 162 4.84 24.88 -10.22
C VAL A 162 3.62 24.08 -9.84
N THR A 163 3.49 22.88 -10.41
CA THR A 163 2.41 21.96 -10.10
C THR A 163 2.99 20.58 -9.79
N ALA A 164 2.59 20.01 -8.65
CA ALA A 164 2.90 18.64 -8.27
C ALA A 164 1.60 17.81 -8.26
N THR A 165 1.64 16.61 -8.82
CA THR A 165 0.45 15.73 -8.93
C THR A 165 0.83 14.28 -8.64
N VAL A 166 0.06 13.59 -7.79
CA VAL A 166 0.13 12.14 -7.64
C VAL A 166 -0.41 11.50 -8.93
N THR A 167 0.48 10.97 -9.77
CA THR A 167 0.11 10.37 -11.06
C THR A 167 -0.01 8.85 -11.00
N GLN A 168 0.62 8.22 -10.01
CA GLN A 168 0.46 6.80 -9.72
C GLN A 168 0.35 6.60 -8.21
N GLY A 169 -0.59 5.74 -7.80
CA GLY A 169 -0.83 5.41 -6.40
C GLY A 169 -2.23 5.79 -5.90
N PRO A 170 -2.57 5.40 -4.65
CA PRO A 170 -3.86 5.67 -4.06
C PRO A 170 -3.99 7.15 -3.67
N VAL A 171 -5.14 7.76 -3.98
CA VAL A 171 -5.47 9.14 -3.60
C VAL A 171 -6.80 9.16 -2.85
N TYR A 172 -6.94 10.08 -1.90
CA TYR A 172 -8.14 10.13 -1.06
C TYR A 172 -9.37 10.49 -1.91
N PRO A 173 -10.40 9.63 -1.97
CA PRO A 173 -11.57 9.85 -2.83
C PRO A 173 -12.66 10.71 -2.18
N GLY A 174 -12.54 11.00 -0.88
CA GLY A 174 -13.54 11.73 -0.11
C GLY A 174 -13.43 13.24 -0.25
N ALA A 175 -14.35 13.95 0.42
CA ALA A 175 -14.43 15.42 0.42
C ALA A 175 -14.15 16.03 1.80
N GLU A 176 -13.60 15.26 2.75
CA GLU A 176 -13.33 15.76 4.09
C GLU A 176 -12.12 16.71 4.11
N GLU A 177 -12.38 17.99 4.33
CA GLU A 177 -11.33 19.04 4.35
C GLU A 177 -10.25 18.82 5.43
N ALA A 178 -10.59 18.17 6.55
CA ALA A 178 -9.60 17.83 7.57
C ALA A 178 -8.55 16.83 7.04
N VAL A 179 -8.97 15.89 6.18
CA VAL A 179 -8.05 14.97 5.50
C VAL A 179 -7.18 15.75 4.53
N PHE A 180 -7.73 16.64 3.70
CA PHE A 180 -6.92 17.44 2.78
C PHE A 180 -5.94 18.39 3.49
N ALA A 181 -6.31 18.94 4.63
CA ALA A 181 -5.44 19.78 5.44
C ALA A 181 -4.26 19.00 6.05
N ALA A 182 -4.47 17.73 6.41
CA ALA A 182 -3.44 16.88 7.00
C ALA A 182 -2.59 16.16 5.93
N LEU A 183 -3.22 15.54 4.94
CA LEU A 183 -2.60 14.71 3.92
C LEU A 183 -2.07 15.51 2.73
N GLY A 184 -2.76 16.60 2.37
CA GLY A 184 -2.54 17.31 1.11
C GLY A 184 -3.55 16.88 0.06
N ARG A 185 -3.39 17.40 -1.15
CA ARG A 185 -4.28 17.14 -2.27
C ARG A 185 -3.61 16.21 -3.28
N THR A 186 -4.41 15.59 -4.16
CA THR A 186 -3.88 14.82 -5.30
C THR A 186 -3.03 15.68 -6.22
N SER A 187 -3.40 16.95 -6.38
CA SER A 187 -2.64 17.94 -7.13
C SER A 187 -2.56 19.23 -6.33
N SER A 188 -1.38 19.85 -6.33
CA SER A 188 -1.11 21.12 -5.66
C SER A 188 -0.29 22.01 -6.59
N SER A 189 -0.70 23.27 -6.73
CA SER A 189 -0.03 24.27 -7.55
C SER A 189 0.29 25.49 -6.71
N ALA A 190 1.48 26.07 -6.93
CA ALA A 190 1.96 27.23 -6.19
C ALA A 190 2.65 28.22 -7.14
N PRO A 191 2.36 29.53 -7.00
CA PRO A 191 3.12 30.57 -7.69
C PRO A 191 4.45 30.80 -6.98
N ILE A 192 5.54 30.76 -7.73
CA ILE A 192 6.91 30.97 -7.24
C ILE A 192 7.50 32.20 -7.92
N THR A 193 8.03 33.13 -7.13
CA THR A 193 8.59 34.40 -7.63
C THR A 193 10.10 34.37 -7.61
N VAL A 194 10.72 34.58 -8.77
CA VAL A 194 12.18 34.76 -8.98
C VAL A 194 12.53 36.24 -8.95
#